data_AF-A0A0N8R609-F1
#
_entry.id   AF-A0A0N8R609-F1
#
_cell.length_a   1.000
_cell.length_b   1.000
_cell.length_c   1.000
_cell.angle_alpha   90.00
_cell.angle_beta   90.00
_cell.angle_gamma   90.00
#
_symmetry.space_group_name_H-M   'P 1'
#
loop_
_entity.id
_entity.type
_entity.pdbx_description
1 polymer ?
#
loop_
_entity_poly.entity_id
_entity_poly.type
_entity_poly.pdbx_seq_one_letter_code
_entity_poly.pdbx_strand_id
1 'polypeptide(L)'
;AIGVAITGGIFGAQAEEIRKEKNRMVASKNQKVQKLKEKSPLSAAVRSLQILFEDMNIRMMDAHQSATHLKDLWTMLAAYIDRSASELSAITTDQALMIFAMQFQGVVTPWREIRGMANQLLKIFDSALDQFQREQQSGKRGQ
;
A
#
# COMPACT_ATOMS: atom_id res chain seq x y z
N ALA A 1 -36.35 55.11 -50.31
CA ALA A 1 -36.24 53.68 -50.66
C ALA A 1 -34.80 53.26 -51.00
N ILE A 2 -34.05 54.00 -51.82
CA ILE A 2 -32.69 53.62 -52.27
C ILE A 2 -31.66 53.59 -51.13
N GLY A 3 -31.72 54.52 -50.17
CA GLY A 3 -30.78 54.57 -49.04
C GLY A 3 -30.82 53.33 -48.13
N VAL A 4 -32.01 52.75 -47.89
CA VAL A 4 -32.20 51.55 -47.07
C VAL A 4 -31.67 50.30 -47.76
N ALA A 5 -31.74 50.23 -49.09
CA ALA A 5 -31.22 49.11 -49.87
C ALA A 5 -29.68 49.08 -49.91
N ILE A 6 -29.03 50.26 -50.01
CA ILE A 6 -27.56 50.37 -50.02
C ILE A 6 -27.00 50.09 -48.62
N THR A 7 -27.60 50.65 -47.56
CA THR A 7 -27.19 50.36 -46.18
C THR A 7 -27.53 48.93 -45.79
N GLY A 8 -28.68 48.40 -46.20
CA GLY A 8 -29.07 47.01 -45.96
C GLY A 8 -28.15 46.00 -46.67
N GLY A 9 -27.63 46.32 -47.85
CA GLY A 9 -26.68 45.47 -48.58
C GLY A 9 -25.28 45.43 -47.94
N ILE A 10 -24.70 46.60 -47.62
CA ILE A 10 -23.34 46.69 -47.06
C ILE A 10 -23.30 46.22 -45.60
N PHE A 11 -24.20 46.75 -44.75
CA PHE A 11 -24.27 46.34 -43.35
C PHE A 11 -24.84 44.92 -43.20
N GLY A 12 -25.70 44.47 -44.13
CA GLY A 12 -26.17 43.09 -44.18
C GLY A 12 -25.07 42.09 -44.53
N ALA A 13 -24.21 42.42 -45.50
CA ALA A 13 -23.07 41.59 -45.86
C ALA A 13 -22.03 41.51 -44.72
N GLN A 14 -21.71 42.65 -44.07
CA GLN A 14 -20.84 42.67 -42.90
C GLN A 14 -21.46 41.91 -41.71
N ALA A 15 -22.76 42.07 -41.44
CA ALA A 15 -23.44 41.34 -40.39
C ALA A 15 -23.42 39.82 -40.66
N GLU A 16 -23.59 39.39 -41.91
CA GLU A 16 -23.54 37.99 -42.29
C GLU A 16 -22.13 37.41 -42.18
N GLU A 17 -21.10 38.17 -42.54
CA GLU A 17 -19.70 37.78 -42.37
C GLU A 17 -19.35 37.60 -40.89
N ILE A 18 -19.73 38.56 -40.04
CA ILE A 18 -19.58 38.47 -38.58
C ILE A 18 -20.36 37.27 -38.04
N ARG A 19 -21.56 36.98 -38.57
CA ARG A 19 -22.38 35.84 -38.14
C ARG A 19 -21.72 34.51 -38.51
N LYS A 20 -21.16 34.39 -39.72
CA LYS A 20 -20.39 33.21 -40.15
C LYS A 20 -19.16 33.00 -39.29
N GLU A 21 -18.41 34.06 -39.03
CA GLU A 21 -17.19 33.99 -38.22
C GLU A 21 -17.50 33.61 -36.76
N LYS A 22 -18.54 34.21 -36.17
CA LYS A 22 -19.07 33.82 -34.86
C LYS A 22 -19.43 32.34 -34.84
N ASN A 23 -20.18 31.85 -35.83
CA ASN A 23 -20.60 30.45 -35.89
C ASN A 23 -19.40 29.50 -36.03
N ARG A 24 -18.39 29.87 -36.81
CA ARG A 24 -17.13 29.12 -36.94
C ARG A 24 -16.40 29.03 -35.60
N MET A 25 -16.26 30.16 -34.89
CA MET A 25 -15.61 30.20 -33.57
C MET A 25 -16.38 29.39 -32.53
N VAL A 26 -17.71 29.46 -32.52
CA VAL A 26 -18.56 28.66 -31.62
C VAL A 26 -18.39 27.16 -31.89
N ALA A 27 -18.36 26.75 -33.17
CA ALA A 27 -18.13 25.35 -33.54
C ALA A 27 -16.74 24.86 -33.08
N SER A 28 -15.69 25.67 -33.32
CA SER A 28 -14.32 25.36 -32.88
C SER A 28 -14.21 25.26 -31.35
N LYS A 29 -14.84 26.19 -30.62
CA LYS A 29 -14.93 26.15 -29.15
C LYS A 29 -15.61 24.87 -28.68
N ASN A 30 -16.76 24.52 -29.25
CA ASN A 30 -17.51 23.34 -28.86
C ASN A 30 -16.71 22.05 -29.10
N GLN A 31 -15.99 21.96 -30.21
CA GLN A 31 -15.12 20.81 -30.50
C GLN A 31 -13.97 20.69 -29.50
N LYS A 32 -13.34 21.81 -29.10
CA LYS A 32 -12.29 21.83 -28.07
C LYS A 32 -12.84 21.47 -26.69
N VAL A 33 -14.01 21.98 -26.32
CA VAL A 33 -14.70 21.64 -25.07
C VAL A 33 -15.03 20.15 -25.02
N GLN A 34 -15.47 19.56 -26.13
CA GLN A 34 -15.78 18.13 -26.21
C GLN A 34 -14.53 17.26 -25.97
N LYS A 35 -13.40 17.58 -26.64
CA LYS A 35 -12.12 16.90 -26.40
C LYS A 35 -11.64 17.05 -24.94
N LEU A 36 -11.90 18.18 -24.32
CA LEU A 36 -11.55 18.42 -22.91
C LEU A 36 -12.43 17.60 -21.97
N LYS A 37 -13.74 17.50 -22.26
CA LYS A 37 -14.69 16.67 -21.53
C LYS A 37 -14.35 15.18 -21.59
N GLU A 38 -13.73 14.72 -22.68
CA GLU A 38 -13.25 13.33 -22.81
C GLU A 38 -11.95 13.08 -22.03
N LYS A 39 -11.03 14.05 -22.02
CA LYS A 39 -9.72 13.92 -21.36
C LYS A 39 -9.77 14.17 -19.85
N SER A 40 -10.70 14.98 -19.37
CA SER A 40 -10.82 15.31 -17.94
C SER A 40 -11.14 14.07 -17.07
N PRO A 41 -12.11 13.21 -17.42
CA PRO A 41 -12.35 11.95 -16.71
C PRO A 41 -11.15 10.99 -16.78
N LEU A 42 -10.46 10.92 -17.93
CA LEU A 42 -9.26 10.09 -18.07
C LEU A 42 -8.14 10.57 -17.13
N SER A 43 -7.89 11.88 -17.06
CA SER A 43 -6.89 12.45 -16.15
C SER A 43 -7.24 12.17 -14.68
N ALA A 44 -8.52 12.32 -14.31
CA ALA A 44 -9.00 11.98 -12.98
C ALA A 44 -8.84 10.49 -12.65
N ALA A 45 -9.13 9.60 -13.62
CA ALA A 45 -8.93 8.16 -13.48
C ALA A 45 -7.45 7.78 -13.31
N VAL A 46 -6.56 8.38 -14.10
CA VAL A 46 -5.11 8.17 -13.97
C VAL A 46 -4.60 8.65 -12.61
N ARG A 47 -5.06 9.82 -12.14
CA ARG A 47 -4.68 10.32 -10.81
C ARG A 47 -5.19 9.41 -9.69
N SER A 48 -6.41 8.90 -9.82
CA SER A 48 -6.98 7.95 -8.86
C SER A 48 -6.18 6.65 -8.83
N LEU A 49 -5.80 6.13 -10.01
CA LEU A 49 -4.96 4.95 -10.14
C LEU A 49 -3.57 5.17 -9.52
N GLN A 50 -2.97 6.33 -9.73
CA GLN A 50 -1.70 6.68 -9.10
C GLN A 50 -1.78 6.63 -7.58
N ILE A 51 -2.83 7.22 -6.99
CA ILE A 51 -3.04 7.19 -5.53
C ILE A 51 -3.19 5.74 -5.03
N LEU A 52 -3.92 4.90 -5.76
CA LEU A 52 -4.06 3.47 -5.42
C LEU A 52 -2.72 2.72 -5.47
N PHE A 53 -1.87 3.01 -6.46
CA PHE A 53 -0.52 2.41 -6.53
C PHE A 53 0.41 2.93 -5.45
N GLU A 54 0.34 4.21 -5.09
CA GLU A 54 1.10 4.78 -3.98
C GLU A 54 0.73 4.12 -2.65
N ASP A 55 -0.58 3.95 -2.37
CA ASP A 55 -1.07 3.22 -1.19
C ASP A 55 -0.63 1.75 -1.19
N MET A 56 -0.75 1.07 -2.33
CA MET A 56 -0.29 -0.31 -2.48
C MET A 56 1.21 -0.46 -2.22
N ASN A 57 2.02 0.47 -2.73
CA ASN A 57 3.46 0.45 -2.52
C ASN A 57 3.84 0.58 -1.04
N ILE A 58 3.17 1.50 -0.31
CA ILE A 58 3.37 1.65 1.13
C ILE A 58 3.04 0.35 1.86
N ARG A 59 1.85 -0.23 1.61
CA ARG A 59 1.44 -1.49 2.24
C ARG A 59 2.38 -2.65 1.92
N MET A 60 2.91 -2.70 0.69
CA MET A 60 3.84 -3.75 0.28
C MET A 60 5.20 -3.61 0.97
N MET A 61 5.69 -2.39 1.17
CA MET A 61 6.90 -2.13 1.96
C MET A 61 6.72 -2.58 3.42
N ASP A 62 5.59 -2.24 4.04
CA ASP A 62 5.28 -2.64 5.42
C ASP A 62 5.19 -4.17 5.56
N ALA A 63 4.55 -4.83 4.58
CA ALA A 63 4.44 -6.28 4.54
C ALA A 63 5.82 -6.95 4.36
N HIS A 64 6.67 -6.40 3.49
CA HIS A 64 8.03 -6.90 3.28
C HIS A 64 8.89 -6.77 4.54
N GLN A 65 8.84 -5.63 5.23
CA GLN A 65 9.55 -5.42 6.48
C GLN A 65 9.05 -6.39 7.57
N SER A 66 7.74 -6.56 7.70
CA SER A 66 7.14 -7.49 8.67
C SER A 66 7.54 -8.94 8.40
N ALA A 67 7.54 -9.37 7.13
CA ALA A 67 7.99 -10.70 6.74
C ALA A 67 9.48 -10.91 7.03
N THR A 68 10.30 -9.87 6.87
CA THR A 68 11.73 -9.90 7.17
C THR A 68 11.97 -10.08 8.67
N HIS A 69 11.29 -9.30 9.52
CA HIS A 69 11.38 -9.47 10.97
C HIS A 69 10.96 -10.88 11.41
N LEU A 70 9.89 -11.45 10.81
CA LEU A 70 9.45 -12.81 11.11
C LEU A 70 10.52 -13.84 10.72
N LYS A 71 11.15 -13.68 9.55
CA LYS A 71 12.26 -14.52 9.10
C LYS A 71 13.44 -14.46 10.08
N ASP A 72 13.82 -13.28 10.53
CA ASP A 72 14.95 -13.09 11.45
C ASP A 72 14.68 -13.77 12.80
N LEU A 73 13.46 -13.64 13.33
CA LEU A 73 13.02 -14.34 14.54
C LEU A 73 13.10 -15.86 14.38
N TRP A 74 12.59 -16.42 13.28
CA TRP A 74 12.67 -17.87 13.03
C TRP A 74 14.11 -18.35 12.86
N THR A 75 14.96 -17.56 12.23
CA THR A 75 16.39 -17.88 12.07
C THR A 75 17.08 -17.93 13.43
N MET A 76 16.79 -16.97 14.32
CA MET A 76 17.32 -16.97 15.68
C MET A 76 16.81 -18.16 16.50
N LEU A 77 15.53 -18.51 16.41
CA LEU A 77 14.96 -19.67 17.09
C LEU A 77 15.64 -20.98 16.62
N ALA A 78 15.84 -21.15 15.32
CA ALA A 78 16.56 -22.30 14.77
C ALA A 78 17.98 -22.40 15.34
N ALA A 79 18.73 -21.30 15.36
CA ALA A 79 20.09 -21.27 15.93
C ALA A 79 20.12 -21.64 17.43
N TYR A 80 19.11 -21.25 18.20
CA TYR A 80 19.00 -21.63 19.62
C TYR A 80 18.66 -23.11 19.81
N ILE A 81 17.81 -23.67 18.95
CA ILE A 81 17.51 -25.10 18.95
C ILE A 81 18.77 -25.90 18.60
N ASP A 82 19.48 -25.52 17.53
CA ASP A 82 20.71 -26.18 17.11
C ASP A 82 21.79 -26.12 18.19
N ARG A 83 21.94 -24.96 18.85
CA ARG A 83 22.86 -24.81 19.99
C ARG A 83 22.47 -25.73 21.14
N SER A 84 21.20 -25.75 21.52
CA SER A 84 20.73 -26.61 22.61
C SER A 84 20.95 -28.10 22.31
N ALA A 85 20.69 -28.52 21.07
CA ALA A 85 20.95 -29.89 20.61
C ALA A 85 22.44 -30.25 20.65
N SER A 86 23.31 -29.33 20.22
CA SER A 86 24.77 -29.50 20.28
C SER A 86 25.27 -29.65 21.72
N GLU A 87 24.86 -28.75 22.62
CA GLU A 87 25.24 -28.80 24.05
C GLU A 87 24.72 -30.10 24.70
N LEU A 88 23.51 -30.55 24.35
CA LEU A 88 22.95 -31.81 24.84
C LEU A 88 23.76 -33.03 24.35
N SER A 89 24.21 -33.01 23.09
CA SER A 89 25.04 -34.09 22.52
C SER A 89 26.44 -34.17 23.13
N ALA A 90 26.93 -33.08 23.71
CA ALA A 90 28.23 -33.01 24.37
C ALA A 90 28.23 -33.60 25.79
N ILE A 91 27.06 -33.92 26.35
CA ILE A 91 26.91 -34.54 27.66
C ILE A 91 27.20 -36.05 27.55
N THR A 92 28.20 -36.52 28.29
CA THR A 92 28.61 -37.94 28.32
C THR A 92 28.59 -38.52 29.74
N THR A 93 28.49 -39.84 29.85
CA THR A 93 28.26 -40.57 31.12
C THR A 93 29.40 -40.43 32.15
N ASP A 94 30.63 -40.13 31.71
CA ASP A 94 31.83 -40.14 32.56
C ASP A 94 32.27 -38.73 33.03
N GLN A 95 31.41 -37.73 32.91
CA GLN A 95 31.75 -36.35 33.25
C GLN A 95 31.67 -36.06 34.75
N ALA A 96 32.63 -35.29 35.26
CA ALA A 96 32.54 -34.71 36.60
C ALA A 96 31.28 -33.83 36.72
N LEU A 97 30.63 -33.86 37.88
CA LEU A 97 29.35 -33.18 38.14
C LEU A 97 29.35 -31.69 37.75
N MET A 98 30.46 -31.00 37.94
CA MET A 98 30.61 -29.58 37.56
C MET A 98 30.58 -29.35 36.04
N ILE A 99 31.19 -30.26 35.26
CA ILE A 99 31.17 -30.21 33.79
C ILE A 99 29.76 -30.48 33.28
N PHE A 100 29.11 -31.51 33.84
CA PHE A 100 27.71 -31.82 33.54
C PHE A 100 26.80 -30.62 33.83
N ALA A 101 26.93 -29.99 35.01
CA ALA A 101 26.12 -28.82 35.38
C ALA A 101 26.31 -27.64 34.42
N MET A 102 27.54 -27.35 33.98
CA MET A 102 27.81 -26.29 33.00
C MET A 102 27.19 -26.60 31.64
N GLN A 103 27.35 -27.82 31.13
CA GLN A 103 26.77 -28.24 29.84
C GLN A 103 25.24 -28.25 29.88
N PHE A 104 24.66 -28.75 30.97
CA PHE A 104 23.20 -28.75 31.16
C PHE A 104 22.63 -27.33 31.24
N GLN A 105 23.36 -26.38 31.85
CA GLN A 105 23.00 -24.96 31.79
C GLN A 105 23.03 -24.41 30.35
N GLY A 106 23.97 -24.87 29.52
CA GLY A 106 24.03 -24.59 28.09
C GLY A 106 22.81 -25.10 27.31
N VAL A 107 22.22 -26.22 27.72
CA VAL A 107 20.96 -26.76 27.16
C VAL A 107 19.76 -25.91 27.57
N VAL A 108 19.62 -25.61 28.87
CA VAL A 108 18.44 -24.94 29.44
C VAL A 108 18.32 -23.47 29.04
N THR A 109 19.45 -22.77 28.89
CA THR A 109 19.45 -21.32 28.61
C THR A 109 18.75 -20.99 27.28
N PRO A 110 19.09 -21.61 26.13
CA PRO A 110 18.36 -21.43 24.87
C PRO A 110 16.85 -21.68 24.97
N TRP A 111 16.40 -22.69 25.72
CA TRP A 111 14.95 -22.97 25.90
C TRP A 111 14.22 -21.86 26.65
N ARG A 112 14.89 -21.20 27.60
CA ARG A 112 14.32 -20.04 28.30
C ARG A 112 14.12 -18.87 27.33
N GLU A 113 15.11 -18.61 26.48
CA GLU A 113 15.03 -17.57 25.45
C GLU A 113 13.95 -17.86 24.41
N ILE A 114 13.88 -19.11 23.90
CA ILE A 114 12.84 -19.58 22.99
C ILE A 114 11.45 -19.36 23.59
N ARG A 115 11.24 -19.73 24.86
CA ARG A 115 9.96 -19.49 25.55
C ARG A 115 9.62 -18.00 25.64
N GLY A 116 10.61 -17.16 25.94
CA GLY A 116 10.44 -15.70 25.99
C GLY A 116 9.98 -15.14 24.64
N MET A 117 10.68 -15.50 23.57
CA MET A 117 10.35 -15.06 22.21
C MET A 117 9.00 -15.58 21.72
N ALA A 118 8.68 -16.86 21.97
CA ALA A 118 7.40 -17.45 21.60
C ALA A 118 6.23 -16.74 22.30
N ASN A 119 6.38 -16.40 23.58
CA ASN A 119 5.36 -15.64 24.31
C ASN A 119 5.16 -14.22 23.75
N GLN A 120 6.25 -13.54 23.36
CA GLN A 120 6.15 -12.23 22.73
C GLN A 120 5.46 -12.32 21.37
N LEU A 121 5.82 -13.32 20.56
CA LEU A 121 5.22 -13.56 19.25
C LEU A 121 3.71 -13.81 19.37
N LEU A 122 3.29 -14.67 20.29
CA LEU A 122 1.87 -14.93 20.57
C LEU A 122 1.12 -13.65 20.93
N LYS A 123 1.66 -12.81 21.84
CA LYS A 123 1.04 -11.54 22.21
C LYS A 123 0.88 -10.56 21.04
N ILE A 124 1.86 -10.53 20.13
CA ILE A 124 1.80 -9.68 18.93
C ILE A 124 0.71 -10.20 17.99
N PHE A 125 0.65 -11.52 17.75
CA PHE A 125 -0.39 -12.12 16.89
C PHE A 125 -1.80 -11.95 17.47
N ASP A 126 -1.98 -12.15 18.78
CA ASP A 126 -3.27 -11.95 19.44
C ASP A 126 -3.74 -10.50 19.32
N SER A 127 -2.84 -9.55 19.59
CA SER A 127 -3.12 -8.11 19.43
C SER A 127 -3.48 -7.75 17.99
N ALA A 128 -2.75 -8.29 17.02
CA ALA A 128 -2.99 -8.04 15.60
C ALA A 128 -4.33 -8.63 15.13
N LEU A 129 -4.67 -9.86 15.58
CA LEU A 129 -5.94 -10.50 15.26
C LEU A 129 -7.13 -9.75 15.85
N ASP A 130 -7.00 -9.31 17.10
CA ASP A 130 -8.02 -8.54 17.81
C ASP A 130 -8.24 -7.15 17.15
N GLN A 131 -7.16 -6.48 16.74
CA GLN A 131 -7.26 -5.25 15.95
C GLN A 131 -7.96 -5.49 14.60
N PHE A 132 -7.54 -6.53 13.86
CA PHE A 132 -8.16 -6.87 12.57
C PHE A 132 -9.66 -7.15 12.72
N GLN A 133 -10.07 -7.88 13.75
CA GLN A 133 -11.48 -8.15 14.03
C GLN A 133 -12.27 -6.88 14.35
N ARG A 134 -11.70 -5.95 15.14
CA ARG A 134 -12.31 -4.65 15.44
C ARG A 134 -12.54 -3.82 14.18
N GLU A 135 -11.54 -3.74 13.31
CA GLU A 135 -11.62 -2.99 12.04
C GLU A 135 -12.68 -3.58 11.09
N GLN A 136 -12.80 -4.90 11.05
CA GLN A 136 -13.84 -5.58 10.26
C GLN A 136 -15.26 -5.35 10.83
N GLN A 137 -15.40 -5.21 12.15
CA GLN A 137 -16.68 -4.91 12.79
C GLN A 137 -17.08 -3.44 12.66
N SER A 138 -16.13 -2.51 12.74
CA SER A 138 -16.40 -1.08 12.54
C SER A 138 -16.79 -0.77 11.09
N GLY A 139 -16.14 -1.41 10.11
CA GLY A 139 -16.52 -1.32 8.69
C GLY A 139 -17.93 -1.83 8.38
N LYS A 140 -18.47 -2.76 9.18
CA LYS A 140 -19.84 -3.27 9.07
C LYS A 140 -20.90 -2.40 9.76
N ARG A 141 -20.52 -1.59 10.74
CA ARG A 141 -21.44 -0.67 11.47
C ARG A 141 -21.57 0.70 10.83
N GLY A 142 -20.64 1.06 9.96
CA GLY A 142 -20.65 2.32 9.20
C GLY A 142 -21.29 2.24 7.81
N GLN A 143 -21.88 1.10 7.44
CA GLN A 143 -22.71 0.90 6.25
C GLN A 143 -24.19 0.84 6.63
#